data_AF-A0A4Q3ZFF8-F1
#
_entry.id   AF-A0A4Q3ZFF8-F1
#
_cell.length_a   1.000
_cell.length_b   1.000
_cell.length_c   1.000
_cell.angle_alpha   90.00
_cell.angle_beta   90.00
_cell.angle_gamma   90.00
#
_symmetry.space_group_name_H-M   'P 1'
#
loop_
_entity.id
_entity.type
_entity.pdbx_description
1 polymer ?
#
loop_
_entity_poly.entity_id
_entity_poly.type
_entity_poly.pdbx_seq_one_letter_code
_entity_poly.pdbx_strand_id
1 'polypeptide(L)'
;FGGRDVKTERETLRLVGGMQGDFEAFERKFNWDWYAQYGETNGSTTSYNQPNLNRIKQATDAVLVNGQIVCRDVNARANGCVPWNLVDGPNQAAVAWANANSTTDQEVKETVVAANITSDLFELPAGPVGVAIGGEYRKEESFFAQDELGASGALYINPIGTRQGEYDVVEGYGEVRLPLLKDVPFAKELSVELAGRLADYSSIGRTEQYRVLIEWAPVEDIRFRASQGTAVRAPNIVELYAPQSRNFNSTAQDPCDSANFAAATADQKAARRVTCAAAIANYDPTTFQSNFGTGRSSLALLQGGNPDLGPEEADTYNLGVVIQPRWIPNLQMSLDFFKYNLSNQIDTVPVNTLLTDLCYDSSSAYASNPFCAQIKRDPTGANGGGIPGGVSEIILLDQNVAKVKVEGYDASIQYGFRSGEMFNRDFGDFAFRVDATWMYRWALQGLPGEDYTQLANTITNATPEWKGQASVQWNFQNVGVTWTTHYIGSMISTTSFQPSALDPFYTGDYYLHDLRVRYELNDQVVLRGGIQNLTDETPPYLPETYTGTSVGSSSFDNRGRFFFVGATLRY
;
A
#
# COMPACT_ATOMS: atom_id res chain seq x y z
N PHE A 1 -26.54 16.13 -13.28
CA PHE A 1 -26.82 15.52 -11.96
C PHE A 1 -26.35 16.37 -10.78
N GLY A 2 -25.92 17.63 -10.97
CA GLY A 2 -25.32 18.42 -9.89
C GLY A 2 -23.90 17.97 -9.55
N GLY A 3 -23.24 18.67 -8.62
CA GLY A 3 -21.95 18.25 -8.07
C GLY A 3 -22.13 17.08 -7.10
N ARG A 4 -21.28 16.07 -7.22
CA ARG A 4 -21.14 15.02 -6.20
C ARG A 4 -20.22 15.54 -5.12
N ASP A 5 -20.61 15.32 -3.87
CA ASP A 5 -19.85 15.74 -2.70
C ASP A 5 -19.71 14.55 -1.76
N VAL A 6 -18.63 14.53 -0.98
CA VAL A 6 -18.35 13.47 -0.02
C VAL A 6 -17.91 14.12 1.29
N LYS A 7 -18.63 13.79 2.36
CA LYS A 7 -18.24 14.16 3.71
C LYS A 7 -17.76 12.91 4.43
N THR A 8 -16.53 12.96 4.93
CA THR A 8 -15.96 11.91 5.79
C THR A 8 -15.71 12.47 7.17
N GLU A 9 -16.22 11.79 8.18
CA GLU A 9 -15.95 12.03 9.60
C GLU A 9 -15.21 10.81 10.15
N ARG A 10 -14.18 11.05 10.96
CA ARG A 10 -13.40 10.01 11.64
C ARG A 10 -13.13 10.45 13.08
N GLU A 11 -13.43 9.57 14.01
CA GLU A 11 -13.19 9.75 15.43
C GLU A 11 -12.30 8.61 15.91
N THR A 12 -11.18 8.95 16.57
CA THR A 12 -10.23 7.96 17.10
C THR A 12 -10.11 8.11 18.60
N LEU A 13 -10.35 7.03 19.32
CA LEU A 13 -10.07 6.87 20.74
C LEU A 13 -8.84 5.96 20.90
N ARG A 14 -7.89 6.38 21.74
CA ARG A 14 -6.77 5.53 22.15
C ARG A 14 -6.55 5.64 23.64
N LEU A 15 -6.58 4.50 24.33
CA LEU A 15 -6.28 4.36 25.74
C LEU A 15 -5.03 3.49 25.87
N VAL A 16 -4.04 3.97 26.62
CA VAL A 16 -2.82 3.22 26.92
C VAL A 16 -2.53 3.33 28.41
N GLY A 17 -2.28 2.20 29.05
CA GLY A 17 -1.82 2.11 30.42
C GLY A 17 -0.73 1.07 30.55
N GLY A 18 0.24 1.30 31.42
CA GLY A 18 1.36 0.37 31.59
C GLY A 18 2.16 0.69 32.83
N MET A 19 3.10 -0.19 33.13
CA MET A 19 4.05 -0.04 34.22
C MET A 19 5.43 -0.47 33.75
N GLN A 20 6.45 0.12 34.34
CA GLN A 20 7.83 -0.30 34.17
C GLN A 20 8.50 -0.33 35.54
N GLY A 21 9.52 -1.16 35.66
CA GLY A 21 10.29 -1.27 36.89
C GLY A 21 11.52 -2.15 36.71
N ASP A 22 12.14 -2.46 37.84
CA ASP A 22 13.26 -3.37 37.89
C ASP A 22 13.22 -4.23 39.15
N PHE A 23 13.90 -5.38 39.11
CA PHE A 23 14.12 -6.24 40.26
C PHE A 23 15.49 -6.92 40.18
N GLU A 24 15.98 -7.36 41.33
CA GLU A 24 17.21 -8.16 41.41
C GLU A 24 16.87 -9.64 41.59
N ALA A 25 17.47 -10.50 40.75
CA ALA A 25 17.40 -11.95 40.88
C ALA A 25 18.70 -12.56 40.36
N PHE A 26 19.15 -13.68 40.92
CA PHE A 26 20.38 -14.36 40.49
C PHE A 26 21.60 -13.43 40.41
N GLU A 27 21.74 -12.50 41.37
CA GLU A 27 22.81 -11.49 41.42
C GLU A 27 22.84 -10.54 40.21
N ARG A 28 21.69 -10.35 39.55
CA ARG A 28 21.54 -9.53 38.34
C ARG A 28 20.32 -8.64 38.43
N LYS A 29 20.39 -7.50 37.73
CA LYS A 29 19.27 -6.59 37.55
C LYS A 29 18.46 -7.00 36.31
N PHE A 30 17.15 -7.09 36.49
CA PHE A 30 16.18 -7.29 35.41
C PHE A 30 15.31 -6.04 35.31
N ASN A 31 15.24 -5.43 34.13
CA ASN A 31 14.28 -4.39 33.85
C ASN A 31 13.07 -5.02 33.17
N TRP A 32 11.88 -4.57 33.52
CA TRP A 32 10.65 -5.04 32.92
C TRP A 32 9.70 -3.89 32.66
N ASP A 33 8.87 -4.07 31.64
CA ASP A 33 7.74 -3.20 31.37
C ASP A 33 6.58 -4.04 30.83
N TRP A 34 5.38 -3.54 31.02
CA TRP A 34 4.20 -4.03 30.31
C TRP A 34 3.27 -2.88 30.01
N TYR A 35 2.48 -3.02 28.96
CA TYR A 35 1.40 -2.10 28.64
C TYR A 35 0.19 -2.84 28.09
N ALA A 36 -0.96 -2.21 28.26
CA ALA A 36 -2.20 -2.55 27.59
C ALA A 36 -2.68 -1.32 26.81
N GLN A 37 -3.10 -1.55 25.58
CA GLN A 37 -3.64 -0.55 24.68
C GLN A 37 -5.01 -0.99 24.17
N TYR A 38 -5.93 -0.04 24.11
CA TYR A 38 -7.17 -0.15 23.36
C TYR A 38 -7.26 1.02 22.39
N GLY A 39 -7.42 0.73 21.11
CA GLY A 39 -7.64 1.70 20.05
C GLY A 39 -8.96 1.42 19.35
N GLU A 40 -9.71 2.48 19.06
CA GLU A 40 -10.93 2.41 18.27
C GLU A 40 -10.98 3.59 17.31
N THR A 41 -11.25 3.33 16.03
CA THR A 41 -11.54 4.36 15.05
C THR A 41 -12.89 4.11 14.42
N ASN A 42 -13.82 5.04 14.65
CA ASN A 42 -15.12 5.08 14.01
C ASN A 42 -15.07 6.06 12.85
N GLY A 43 -15.63 5.68 11.71
CA GLY A 43 -15.68 6.49 10.51
C GLY A 43 -17.04 6.44 9.86
N SER A 44 -17.53 7.58 9.40
CA SER A 44 -18.71 7.64 8.54
C SER A 44 -18.41 8.47 7.30
N THR A 45 -18.77 7.94 6.14
CA THR A 45 -18.62 8.62 4.84
C THR A 45 -19.98 8.74 4.18
N THR A 46 -20.46 9.96 4.04
CA THR A 46 -21.70 10.25 3.31
C THR A 46 -21.37 10.79 1.92
N SER A 47 -21.79 10.03 0.92
CA SER A 47 -21.76 10.41 -0.49
C SER A 47 -23.07 11.11 -0.87
N TYR A 48 -23.00 12.39 -1.18
CA TYR A 48 -24.15 13.20 -1.56
C TYR A 48 -24.40 13.16 -3.06
N ASN A 49 -25.65 13.41 -3.45
CA ASN A 49 -26.07 13.57 -4.85
C ASN A 49 -25.74 12.37 -5.75
N GLN A 50 -25.90 11.16 -5.23
CA GLN A 50 -25.74 9.91 -5.98
C GLN A 50 -26.95 9.68 -6.87
N PRO A 51 -26.78 9.54 -8.20
CA PRO A 51 -27.91 9.33 -9.10
C PRO A 51 -28.66 8.03 -8.76
N ASN A 52 -29.98 8.10 -8.55
CA ASN A 52 -30.83 6.94 -8.32
C ASN A 52 -31.46 6.49 -9.64
N LEU A 53 -31.14 5.28 -10.07
CA LEU A 53 -31.47 4.78 -11.41
C LEU A 53 -32.98 4.72 -11.67
N ASN A 54 -33.78 4.34 -10.67
CA ASN A 54 -35.24 4.31 -10.80
C ASN A 54 -35.84 5.72 -10.85
N ARG A 55 -35.36 6.63 -10.00
CA ARG A 55 -35.85 8.02 -10.01
C ARG A 55 -35.49 8.75 -11.28
N ILE A 56 -34.33 8.44 -11.88
CA ILE A 56 -33.95 8.94 -13.20
C ILE A 56 -34.94 8.45 -14.26
N LYS A 57 -35.20 7.14 -14.32
CA LYS A 57 -36.18 6.57 -15.29
C LYS A 57 -37.53 7.27 -15.17
N GLN A 58 -38.02 7.47 -13.94
CA GLN A 58 -39.27 8.18 -13.67
C GLN A 58 -39.23 9.64 -14.11
N ALA A 59 -38.12 10.35 -13.90
CA ALA A 59 -37.98 11.75 -14.28
C ALA A 59 -37.86 11.93 -15.81
N THR A 60 -37.20 10.99 -16.49
CA THR A 60 -37.02 11.03 -17.95
C THR A 60 -38.26 10.55 -18.73
N ASP A 61 -39.13 9.78 -18.11
CA ASP A 61 -40.42 9.39 -18.71
C ASP A 61 -41.50 10.42 -18.39
N ALA A 62 -41.52 11.50 -19.16
CA ALA A 62 -42.47 12.60 -18.99
C ALA A 62 -43.63 12.54 -20.01
N VAL A 63 -44.81 13.02 -19.59
CA VAL A 63 -46.03 13.09 -20.39
C VAL A 63 -46.72 14.43 -20.22
N LEU A 64 -47.58 14.78 -21.17
CA LEU A 64 -48.46 15.94 -21.07
C LEU A 64 -49.77 15.53 -20.39
N VAL A 65 -50.06 16.11 -19.23
CA VAL A 65 -51.35 15.96 -18.54
C VAL A 65 -51.91 17.36 -18.31
N ASN A 66 -53.10 17.62 -18.87
CA ASN A 66 -53.77 18.93 -18.77
C ASN A 66 -52.88 20.11 -19.20
N GLY A 67 -52.04 19.92 -20.22
CA GLY A 67 -51.13 20.95 -20.73
C GLY A 67 -49.84 21.15 -19.92
N GLN A 68 -49.62 20.38 -18.85
CA GLN A 68 -48.38 20.42 -18.06
C GLN A 68 -47.53 19.17 -18.31
N ILE A 69 -46.22 19.37 -18.46
CA ILE A 69 -45.25 18.27 -18.54
C ILE A 69 -45.05 17.74 -17.12
N VAL A 70 -45.33 16.45 -16.91
CA VAL A 70 -45.24 15.77 -15.61
C VAL A 70 -44.65 14.37 -15.78
N CYS A 71 -44.09 13.76 -14.73
CA CYS A 71 -43.62 12.37 -14.83
C CYS A 71 -44.80 11.43 -15.12
N ARG A 72 -44.62 10.38 -15.92
CA ARG A 72 -45.73 9.47 -16.28
C ARG A 72 -46.28 8.74 -15.07
N ASP A 73 -45.37 8.17 -14.28
CA ASP A 73 -45.69 7.39 -13.08
C ASP A 73 -46.48 8.25 -12.07
N VAL A 74 -47.71 7.82 -11.79
CA VAL A 74 -48.64 8.51 -10.89
C VAL A 74 -48.09 8.52 -9.45
N ASN A 75 -47.49 7.42 -9.01
CA ASN A 75 -46.92 7.30 -7.67
C ASN A 75 -45.65 8.13 -7.55
N ALA A 76 -44.79 8.13 -8.57
CA ALA A 76 -43.61 8.99 -8.58
C ALA A 76 -44.00 10.47 -8.50
N ARG A 77 -45.01 10.90 -9.28
CA ARG A 77 -45.55 12.26 -9.21
C ARG A 77 -46.08 12.61 -7.83
N ALA A 78 -46.84 11.72 -7.20
CA ALA A 78 -47.35 11.92 -5.85
C ALA A 78 -46.23 12.10 -4.82
N ASN A 79 -45.06 11.49 -5.05
CA ASN A 79 -43.88 11.61 -4.20
C ASN A 79 -42.95 12.78 -4.58
N GLY A 80 -43.33 13.62 -5.54
CA GLY A 80 -42.57 14.82 -5.91
C GLY A 80 -41.64 14.66 -7.11
N CYS A 81 -41.86 13.67 -7.99
CA CYS A 81 -41.12 13.55 -9.23
C CYS A 81 -41.23 14.81 -10.10
N VAL A 82 -40.08 15.33 -10.52
CA VAL A 82 -39.97 16.46 -11.43
C VAL A 82 -39.38 15.99 -12.76
N PRO A 83 -40.04 16.24 -13.90
CA PRO A 83 -39.53 15.87 -15.22
C PRO A 83 -38.13 16.38 -15.49
N TRP A 84 -37.32 15.52 -16.09
CA TRP A 84 -35.98 15.85 -16.55
C TRP A 84 -36.03 16.31 -18.01
N ASN A 85 -35.71 17.58 -18.27
CA ASN A 85 -35.60 18.07 -19.64
C ASN A 85 -34.29 17.57 -20.26
N LEU A 86 -34.40 16.72 -21.28
CA LEU A 86 -33.27 16.11 -21.98
C LEU A 86 -32.59 17.06 -22.99
N VAL A 87 -33.25 18.16 -23.36
CA VAL A 87 -32.76 19.13 -24.35
C VAL A 87 -32.03 20.28 -23.65
N ASP A 88 -32.71 20.96 -22.72
CA ASP A 88 -32.15 22.14 -22.03
C ASP A 88 -31.46 21.81 -20.70
N GLY A 89 -31.52 20.53 -20.29
CA GLY A 89 -31.01 20.05 -19.01
C GLY A 89 -32.00 20.18 -17.85
N PRO A 90 -31.74 19.51 -16.73
CA PRO A 90 -32.64 19.50 -15.57
C PRO A 90 -32.61 20.84 -14.81
N ASN A 91 -33.73 21.19 -14.18
CA ASN A 91 -33.73 22.19 -13.11
C ASN A 91 -33.27 21.56 -11.78
N GLN A 92 -33.05 22.40 -10.76
CA GLN A 92 -32.56 21.96 -9.44
C GLN A 92 -33.49 20.93 -8.77
N ALA A 93 -34.81 21.03 -8.98
CA ALA A 93 -35.78 20.11 -8.38
C ALA A 93 -35.75 18.72 -9.06
N ALA A 94 -35.57 18.66 -10.38
CA ALA A 94 -35.35 17.42 -11.12
C ALA A 94 -34.03 16.76 -10.70
N VAL A 95 -32.97 17.55 -10.44
CA VAL A 95 -31.71 17.04 -9.88
C VAL A 95 -31.90 16.48 -8.47
N ALA A 96 -32.61 17.20 -7.60
CA ALA A 96 -32.87 16.76 -6.22
C ALA A 96 -33.72 15.48 -6.18
N TRP A 97 -34.71 15.34 -7.07
CA TRP A 97 -35.48 14.11 -7.20
C TRP A 97 -34.62 12.94 -7.70
N ALA A 98 -33.88 13.14 -8.78
CA ALA A 98 -33.13 12.08 -9.44
C ALA A 98 -31.97 11.52 -8.59
N ASN A 99 -31.53 12.25 -7.57
CA ASN A 99 -30.42 11.87 -6.72
C ASN A 99 -30.89 11.40 -5.33
N ALA A 100 -29.99 10.71 -4.62
CA ALA A 100 -30.10 10.39 -3.21
C ALA A 100 -28.71 10.46 -2.56
N ASN A 101 -28.66 10.33 -1.24
CA ASN A 101 -27.40 10.21 -0.51
C ASN A 101 -27.20 8.74 -0.12
N SER A 102 -25.95 8.33 0.06
CA SER A 102 -25.61 7.05 0.66
C SER A 102 -24.53 7.23 1.70
N THR A 103 -24.72 6.62 2.87
CA THR A 103 -23.78 6.64 3.98
C THR A 103 -23.12 5.27 4.13
N THR A 104 -21.84 5.31 4.47
CA THR A 104 -21.02 4.14 4.75
C THR A 104 -20.39 4.31 6.13
N ASP A 105 -20.59 3.33 7.00
CA ASP A 105 -20.04 3.30 8.34
C ASP A 105 -18.90 2.27 8.42
N GLN A 106 -17.87 2.64 9.18
CA GLN A 106 -16.62 1.90 9.33
C GLN A 106 -16.19 1.91 10.78
N GLU A 107 -15.71 0.78 11.27
CA GLU A 107 -15.14 0.66 12.61
C GLU A 107 -13.89 -0.22 12.53
N VAL A 108 -12.83 0.20 13.21
CA VAL A 108 -11.62 -0.60 13.42
C VAL A 108 -11.28 -0.55 14.90
N LYS A 109 -11.09 -1.71 15.51
CA LYS A 109 -10.70 -1.85 16.92
C LYS A 109 -9.42 -2.66 17.03
N GLU A 110 -8.53 -2.21 17.90
CA GLU A 110 -7.28 -2.87 18.22
C GLU A 110 -7.16 -2.99 19.74
N THR A 111 -6.85 -4.19 20.22
CA THR A 111 -6.49 -4.42 21.63
C THR A 111 -5.12 -5.05 21.68
N VAL A 112 -4.18 -4.45 22.41
CA VAL A 112 -2.81 -4.97 22.57
C VAL A 112 -2.49 -5.11 24.05
N VAL A 113 -1.85 -6.21 24.43
CA VAL A 113 -1.19 -6.38 25.72
C VAL A 113 0.20 -6.93 25.46
N ALA A 114 1.24 -6.23 25.90
CA ALA A 114 2.60 -6.68 25.74
C ALA A 114 3.38 -6.56 27.05
N ALA A 115 4.35 -7.45 27.24
CA ALA A 115 5.26 -7.45 28.37
C ALA A 115 6.67 -7.80 27.91
N ASN A 116 7.65 -7.11 28.47
CA ASN A 116 9.06 -7.20 28.09
C ASN A 116 9.94 -7.33 29.34
N ILE A 117 11.00 -8.10 29.21
CA ILE A 117 12.04 -8.27 30.24
C ILE A 117 13.40 -8.17 29.56
N THR A 118 14.30 -7.39 30.15
CA THR A 118 15.69 -7.23 29.69
C THR A 118 16.68 -7.41 30.83
N SER A 119 17.85 -7.96 30.53
CA SER A 119 18.93 -8.13 31.52
C SER A 119 20.27 -8.39 30.85
N ASP A 120 21.34 -8.21 31.62
CA ASP A 120 22.70 -8.66 31.28
C ASP A 120 22.97 -10.01 31.98
N LEU A 121 23.13 -11.08 31.20
CA LEU A 121 23.21 -12.44 31.73
C LEU A 121 24.59 -12.81 32.27
N PHE A 122 25.67 -12.43 31.61
CA PHE A 122 27.03 -12.72 32.07
C PHE A 122 28.04 -11.88 31.31
N GLU A 123 29.22 -11.75 31.89
CA GLU A 123 30.31 -10.99 31.30
C GLU A 123 31.13 -11.86 30.33
N LEU A 124 31.34 -11.37 29.12
CA LEU A 124 32.40 -11.81 28.22
C LEU A 124 33.58 -10.83 28.33
N PRO A 125 34.80 -11.22 27.91
CA PRO A 125 35.95 -10.29 27.90
C PRO A 125 35.69 -8.96 27.16
N ALA A 126 34.74 -8.95 26.22
CA ALA A 126 34.36 -7.77 25.44
C ALA A 126 33.15 -6.99 25.99
N GLY A 127 32.51 -7.46 27.06
CA GLY A 127 31.36 -6.80 27.72
C GLY A 127 30.23 -7.77 28.11
N PRO A 128 29.12 -7.25 28.65
CA PRO A 128 28.00 -8.06 29.08
C PRO A 128 27.21 -8.63 27.90
N VAL A 129 26.72 -9.87 28.05
CA VAL A 129 25.75 -10.49 27.15
C VAL A 129 24.35 -10.01 27.53
N GLY A 130 23.81 -9.11 26.71
CA GLY A 130 22.45 -8.59 26.88
C GLY A 130 21.41 -9.54 26.31
N VAL A 131 20.27 -9.67 26.99
CA VAL A 131 19.10 -10.38 26.49
C VAL A 131 17.83 -9.55 26.64
N ALA A 132 16.91 -9.75 25.71
CA ALA A 132 15.55 -9.25 25.77
C ALA A 132 14.59 -10.40 25.46
N ILE A 133 13.52 -10.53 26.24
CA ILE A 133 12.45 -11.50 26.00
C ILE A 133 11.14 -10.77 26.20
N GLY A 134 10.19 -11.00 25.32
CA GLY A 134 8.86 -10.42 25.46
C GLY A 134 7.77 -11.29 24.86
N GLY A 135 6.55 -10.91 25.16
CA GLY A 135 5.36 -11.50 24.58
C GLY A 135 4.29 -10.44 24.35
N GLU A 136 3.48 -10.66 23.33
CA GLU A 136 2.40 -9.77 22.93
C GLU A 136 1.14 -10.59 22.62
N TYR A 137 -0.01 -10.06 23.03
CA TYR A 137 -1.31 -10.44 22.51
C TYR A 137 -1.88 -9.24 21.77
N ARG A 138 -2.36 -9.45 20.54
CA ARG A 138 -3.05 -8.41 19.77
C ARG A 138 -4.32 -8.97 19.15
N LYS A 139 -5.42 -8.25 19.28
CA LYS A 139 -6.70 -8.52 18.61
C LYS A 139 -7.06 -7.36 17.69
N GLU A 140 -7.43 -7.69 16.47
CA GLU A 140 -7.88 -6.78 15.44
C GLU A 140 -9.32 -7.09 15.07
N GLU A 141 -10.16 -6.07 14.98
CA GLU A 141 -11.54 -6.17 14.52
C GLU A 141 -11.80 -5.07 13.50
N SER A 142 -12.55 -5.40 12.44
CA SER A 142 -12.97 -4.42 11.46
C SER A 142 -14.39 -4.68 11.01
N PHE A 143 -15.13 -3.60 10.86
CA PHE A 143 -16.49 -3.58 10.35
C PHE A 143 -16.64 -2.49 9.29
N PHE A 144 -17.43 -2.80 8.27
CA PHE A 144 -17.84 -1.89 7.22
C PHE A 144 -19.27 -2.23 6.82
N ALA A 145 -20.14 -1.24 6.72
CA ALA A 145 -21.44 -1.40 6.11
C ALA A 145 -21.82 -0.17 5.28
N GLN A 146 -22.46 -0.43 4.15
CA GLN A 146 -23.15 0.59 3.39
C GLN A 146 -24.62 0.60 3.81
N ASP A 147 -25.26 1.77 3.79
CA ASP A 147 -26.69 1.89 4.03
C ASP A 147 -27.53 1.06 3.03
N GLU A 148 -28.77 0.76 3.43
CA GLU A 148 -29.67 -0.11 2.65
C GLU A 148 -29.86 0.39 1.21
N LEU A 149 -29.94 1.71 1.01
CA LEU A 149 -30.12 2.30 -0.32
C LEU A 149 -28.90 2.09 -1.21
N GLY A 150 -27.69 2.33 -0.70
CA GLY A 150 -26.45 2.06 -1.41
C GLY A 150 -26.23 0.58 -1.70
N ALA A 151 -26.48 -0.27 -0.69
CA ALA A 151 -26.34 -1.72 -0.80
C ALA A 151 -27.36 -2.37 -1.76
N SER A 152 -28.51 -1.73 -2.00
CA SER A 152 -29.56 -2.24 -2.91
C SER A 152 -29.19 -2.22 -4.40
N GLY A 153 -28.13 -1.49 -4.79
CA GLY A 153 -27.78 -1.24 -6.19
C GLY A 153 -28.70 -0.25 -6.92
N ALA A 154 -29.59 0.44 -6.19
CA ALA A 154 -30.49 1.45 -6.76
C ALA A 154 -29.77 2.75 -7.17
N LEU A 155 -28.56 2.97 -6.65
CA LEU A 155 -27.75 4.15 -6.88
C LEU A 155 -26.67 3.89 -7.93
N TYR A 156 -26.18 4.93 -8.58
CA TYR A 156 -25.04 4.89 -9.51
C TYR A 156 -23.71 4.85 -8.73
N ILE A 157 -23.60 3.85 -7.86
CA ILE A 157 -22.41 3.42 -7.11
C ILE A 157 -22.46 1.89 -7.04
N ASN A 158 -21.31 1.25 -6.86
CA ASN A 158 -21.30 -0.20 -6.67
C ASN A 158 -21.95 -0.52 -5.31
N PRO A 159 -22.92 -1.46 -5.25
CA PRO A 159 -23.42 -1.95 -3.98
C PRO A 159 -22.31 -2.74 -3.29
N ILE A 160 -21.95 -2.32 -2.09
CA ILE A 160 -20.93 -3.00 -1.28
C ILE A 160 -21.64 -3.68 -0.12
N GLY A 161 -21.43 -5.00 0.01
CA GLY A 161 -21.95 -5.77 1.13
C GLY A 161 -21.30 -5.39 2.46
N THR A 162 -21.94 -5.78 3.56
CA THR A 162 -21.33 -5.69 4.89
C THR A 162 -20.07 -6.55 4.94
N ARG A 163 -18.99 -5.99 5.50
CA ARG A 163 -17.72 -6.67 5.71
C ARG A 163 -17.43 -6.62 7.19
N GLN A 164 -17.17 -7.76 7.78
CA GLN A 164 -16.87 -7.86 9.18
C GLN A 164 -15.91 -9.02 9.38
N GLY A 165 -14.93 -8.83 10.25
CA GLY A 165 -14.04 -9.90 10.66
C GLY A 165 -13.21 -9.49 11.84
N GLU A 166 -12.55 -10.50 12.41
CA GLU A 166 -11.62 -10.34 13.50
C GLU A 166 -10.54 -11.40 13.38
N TYR A 167 -9.37 -11.11 13.94
CA TYR A 167 -8.36 -12.11 14.24
C TYR A 167 -7.59 -11.68 15.48
N ASP A 168 -6.95 -12.64 16.13
CA ASP A 168 -6.04 -12.41 17.23
C ASP A 168 -4.72 -13.14 17.01
N VAL A 169 -3.68 -12.61 17.65
CA VAL A 169 -2.34 -13.17 17.61
C VAL A 169 -1.73 -13.17 19.01
N VAL A 170 -1.09 -14.28 19.35
CA VAL A 170 -0.21 -14.39 20.50
C VAL A 170 1.22 -14.59 19.99
N GLU A 171 2.12 -13.68 20.37
CA GLU A 171 3.50 -13.68 19.95
C GLU A 171 4.45 -13.78 21.15
N GLY A 172 5.54 -14.51 20.98
CA GLY A 172 6.66 -14.54 21.89
C GLY A 172 7.96 -14.33 21.13
N TYR A 173 8.87 -13.54 21.69
CA TYR A 173 10.15 -13.23 21.06
C TYR A 173 11.30 -13.21 22.07
N GLY A 174 12.50 -13.43 21.55
CA GLY A 174 13.73 -13.34 22.32
C GLY A 174 14.90 -12.87 21.46
N GLU A 175 15.75 -12.05 22.06
CA GLU A 175 16.94 -11.48 21.44
C GLU A 175 18.14 -11.61 22.39
N VAL A 176 19.32 -11.88 21.82
CA VAL A 176 20.58 -11.95 22.55
C VAL A 176 21.66 -11.20 21.80
N ARG A 177 22.42 -10.37 22.51
CA ARG A 177 23.59 -9.65 21.99
C ARG A 177 24.86 -10.16 22.64
N LEU A 178 25.79 -10.62 21.81
CA LEU A 178 27.05 -11.22 22.19
C LEU A 178 28.20 -10.28 21.81
N PRO A 179 28.79 -9.52 22.76
CA PRO A 179 30.03 -8.81 22.50
C PRO A 179 31.19 -9.81 22.46
N LEU A 180 31.80 -10.01 21.28
CA LEU A 180 32.83 -11.02 21.07
C LEU A 180 34.25 -10.47 21.26
N LEU A 181 34.54 -9.31 20.67
CA LEU A 181 35.84 -8.63 20.77
C LEU A 181 35.66 -7.14 21.06
N LYS A 182 36.60 -6.60 21.84
CA LYS A 182 36.66 -5.18 22.18
C LYS A 182 38.10 -4.77 22.38
N ASP A 183 38.48 -3.62 21.82
CA ASP A 183 39.80 -2.99 21.99
C ASP A 183 41.03 -3.88 21.69
N VAL A 184 40.92 -4.79 20.71
CA VAL A 184 42.04 -5.60 20.20
C VAL A 184 42.40 -5.20 18.76
N PRO A 185 43.60 -5.55 18.24
CA PRO A 185 43.98 -5.24 16.86
C PRO A 185 42.91 -5.72 15.86
N PHE A 186 42.47 -4.83 14.96
CA PHE A 186 41.41 -5.07 13.98
C PHE A 186 40.01 -5.36 14.55
N ALA A 187 39.77 -5.14 15.84
CA ALA A 187 38.44 -5.19 16.44
C ALA A 187 38.36 -4.26 17.65
N LYS A 188 38.03 -2.99 17.36
CA LYS A 188 37.52 -2.06 18.38
C LYS A 188 36.19 -2.52 18.92
N GLU A 189 35.36 -3.10 18.06
CA GLU A 189 34.15 -3.82 18.43
C GLU A 189 33.92 -4.97 17.45
N LEU A 190 33.54 -6.13 17.96
CA LEU A 190 32.88 -7.18 17.20
C LEU A 190 31.73 -7.70 18.05
N SER A 191 30.50 -7.55 17.58
CA SER A 191 29.33 -8.09 18.25
C SER A 191 28.41 -8.83 17.28
N VAL A 192 27.68 -9.81 17.82
CA VAL A 192 26.68 -10.58 17.11
C VAL A 192 25.38 -10.50 17.88
N GLU A 193 24.29 -10.24 17.18
CA GLU A 193 22.94 -10.28 17.73
C GLU A 193 22.13 -11.36 17.02
N LEU A 194 21.40 -12.14 17.80
CA LEU A 194 20.47 -13.17 17.34
C LEU A 194 19.10 -12.86 17.92
N ALA A 195 18.08 -12.83 17.06
CA ALA A 195 16.70 -12.62 17.45
C ALA A 195 15.80 -13.68 16.82
N GLY A 196 14.75 -14.07 17.54
CA GLY A 196 13.73 -15.00 17.07
C GLY A 196 12.35 -14.61 17.60
N ARG A 197 11.32 -14.83 16.77
CA ARG A 197 9.92 -14.59 17.11
C ARG A 197 9.05 -15.75 16.63
N LEU A 198 8.09 -16.12 17.46
CA LEU A 198 7.03 -17.09 17.15
C LEU A 198 5.70 -16.40 17.36
N ALA A 199 4.83 -16.48 16.36
CA ALA A 199 3.49 -15.88 16.41
C ALA A 199 2.45 -16.90 16.00
N ASP A 200 1.36 -17.02 16.77
CA ASP A 200 0.23 -17.89 16.45
C ASP A 200 -1.02 -17.03 16.23
N TYR A 201 -1.46 -16.99 14.97
CA TYR A 201 -2.62 -16.23 14.53
C TYR A 201 -3.85 -17.14 14.46
N SER A 202 -5.00 -16.67 14.96
CA SER A 202 -6.26 -17.41 14.75
C SER A 202 -6.70 -17.47 13.28
N SER A 203 -6.18 -16.59 12.41
CA SER A 203 -6.48 -16.55 10.97
C SER A 203 -5.60 -17.45 10.12
N ILE A 204 -4.27 -17.44 10.33
CA ILE A 204 -3.29 -18.11 9.45
C ILE A 204 -2.43 -19.17 10.16
N GLY A 205 -2.66 -19.38 11.45
CA GLY A 205 -1.86 -20.28 12.28
C GLY A 205 -0.48 -19.71 12.61
N ARG A 206 0.48 -20.63 12.77
CA ARG A 206 1.81 -20.31 13.30
C ARG A 206 2.77 -19.79 12.24
N THR A 207 3.50 -18.74 12.60
CA THR A 207 4.59 -18.14 11.79
C THR A 207 5.85 -18.00 12.64
N GLU A 208 7.02 -18.02 11.99
CA GLU A 208 8.32 -17.97 12.65
C GLU A 208 9.21 -16.95 11.95
N GLN A 209 9.90 -16.11 12.72
CA GLN A 209 10.84 -15.14 12.19
C GLN A 209 12.17 -15.19 12.94
N TYR A 210 13.25 -14.83 12.26
CA TYR A 210 14.56 -14.67 12.89
C TYR A 210 15.35 -13.50 12.29
N ARG A 211 16.36 -13.05 13.03
CA ARG A 211 17.36 -12.09 12.56
C ARG A 211 18.73 -12.43 13.12
N VAL A 212 19.74 -12.31 12.28
CA VAL A 212 21.16 -12.31 12.65
C VAL A 212 21.75 -10.97 12.24
N LEU A 213 22.43 -10.29 13.16
CA LEU A 213 23.14 -9.04 12.91
C LEU A 213 24.58 -9.18 13.39
N ILE A 214 25.53 -8.74 12.56
CA ILE A 214 26.95 -8.67 12.89
C ILE A 214 27.38 -7.21 12.80
N GLU A 215 28.02 -6.71 13.85
CA GLU A 215 28.64 -5.40 13.86
C GLU A 215 30.15 -5.53 14.09
N TRP A 216 30.93 -4.95 13.19
CA TRP A 216 32.39 -5.02 13.25
C TRP A 216 33.02 -3.65 13.03
N ALA A 217 33.67 -3.12 14.06
CA ALA A 217 34.48 -1.91 13.99
C ALA A 217 35.97 -2.30 14.04
N PRO A 218 36.68 -2.40 12.89
CA PRO A 218 38.11 -2.69 12.90
C PRO A 218 38.95 -1.58 13.55
N VAL A 219 38.47 -0.34 13.44
CA VAL A 219 39.05 0.88 14.00
C VAL A 219 37.93 1.77 14.53
N GLU A 220 38.26 2.82 15.29
CA GLU A 220 37.27 3.76 15.84
C GLU A 220 36.54 4.54 14.75
N ASP A 221 37.20 4.73 13.60
CA ASP A 221 36.72 5.59 12.51
C ASP A 221 35.74 4.87 11.55
N ILE A 222 35.67 3.53 11.56
CA ILE A 222 34.92 2.73 10.58
C ILE A 222 34.20 1.58 11.28
N ARG A 223 32.91 1.41 10.99
CA ARG A 223 32.08 0.29 11.44
C ARG A 223 31.35 -0.34 10.26
N PHE A 224 31.41 -1.66 10.15
CA PHE A 224 30.61 -2.45 9.23
C PHE A 224 29.43 -3.07 9.97
N ARG A 225 28.29 -3.17 9.29
CA ARG A 225 27.07 -3.82 9.77
C ARG A 225 26.59 -4.78 8.71
N ALA A 226 26.22 -6.00 9.09
CA ALA A 226 25.61 -6.96 8.18
C ALA A 226 24.46 -7.65 8.89
N SER A 227 23.26 -7.62 8.30
CA SER A 227 22.10 -8.33 8.85
C SER A 227 21.41 -9.18 7.81
N GLN A 228 20.90 -10.33 8.25
CA GLN A 228 19.97 -11.14 7.49
C GLN A 228 18.82 -11.56 8.40
N GLY A 229 17.61 -11.59 7.87
CA GLY A 229 16.44 -12.02 8.64
C GLY A 229 15.20 -12.14 7.79
N THR A 230 14.13 -12.60 8.43
CA THR A 230 12.83 -12.84 7.79
C THR A 230 11.77 -11.89 8.34
N ALA A 231 10.81 -11.50 7.52
CA ALA A 231 9.61 -10.78 7.93
C ALA A 231 8.36 -11.52 7.44
N VAL A 232 7.25 -11.33 8.15
CA VAL A 232 5.96 -11.95 7.84
C VAL A 232 4.88 -10.88 7.94
N ARG A 233 3.94 -10.86 6.99
CA ARG A 233 2.70 -10.10 7.08
C ARG A 233 1.52 -11.06 7.06
N ALA A 234 0.73 -11.06 8.13
CA ALA A 234 -0.57 -11.73 8.11
C ALA A 234 -1.55 -10.96 7.19
N PRO A 235 -2.42 -11.67 6.44
CA PRO A 235 -3.52 -11.07 5.71
C PRO A 235 -4.35 -10.16 6.62
N ASN A 236 -4.79 -9.02 6.10
CA ASN A 236 -5.70 -8.14 6.81
C ASN A 236 -7.16 -8.65 6.73
N ILE A 237 -8.06 -8.09 7.55
CA ILE A 237 -9.46 -8.51 7.63
C ILE A 237 -10.20 -8.34 6.29
N VAL A 238 -9.81 -7.37 5.46
CA VAL A 238 -10.42 -7.17 4.14
C VAL A 238 -9.98 -8.28 3.18
N GLU A 239 -8.69 -8.61 3.14
CA GLU A 239 -8.14 -9.71 2.34
C GLU A 239 -8.75 -11.07 2.72
N LEU A 240 -9.04 -11.30 4.01
CA LEU A 240 -9.63 -12.55 4.49
C LEU A 240 -11.16 -12.61 4.30
N TYR A 241 -11.86 -11.54 4.66
CA TYR A 241 -13.30 -11.58 4.94
C TYR A 241 -14.13 -10.57 4.16
N ALA A 242 -13.54 -9.85 3.18
CA ALA A 242 -14.34 -9.03 2.29
C ALA A 242 -15.40 -9.91 1.57
N PRO A 243 -16.68 -9.52 1.58
CA PRO A 243 -17.75 -10.27 0.96
C PRO A 243 -17.46 -10.39 -0.54
N GLN A 244 -17.69 -11.58 -1.06
CA GLN A 244 -17.50 -11.87 -2.46
C GLN A 244 -18.65 -11.26 -3.26
N SER A 245 -18.31 -10.37 -4.19
CA SER A 245 -19.28 -9.65 -5.03
C SER A 245 -19.04 -9.96 -6.50
N ARG A 246 -20.12 -9.89 -7.29
CA ARG A 246 -20.04 -10.03 -8.75
C ARG A 246 -19.61 -8.71 -9.38
N ASN A 247 -18.45 -8.73 -10.00
CA ASN A 247 -17.94 -7.67 -10.87
C ASN A 247 -18.05 -8.08 -12.33
N PHE A 248 -17.85 -7.12 -13.24
CA PHE A 248 -17.93 -7.37 -14.68
C PHE A 248 -16.69 -6.84 -15.39
N ASN A 249 -16.15 -7.63 -16.32
CA ASN A 249 -15.00 -7.27 -17.12
C ASN A 249 -15.35 -7.29 -18.62
N SER A 250 -15.11 -6.18 -19.31
CA SER A 250 -15.39 -6.01 -20.75
C SER A 250 -14.19 -6.28 -21.66
N THR A 251 -12.99 -6.50 -21.11
CA THR A 251 -11.74 -6.72 -21.85
C THR A 251 -11.27 -8.17 -21.83
N ALA A 252 -11.94 -9.04 -21.07
CA ALA A 252 -11.65 -10.47 -21.01
C ALA A 252 -11.84 -11.13 -22.38
N GLN A 253 -10.94 -12.02 -22.77
CA GLN A 253 -10.96 -12.73 -24.04
C GLN A 253 -10.95 -14.24 -23.82
N ASP A 254 -11.95 -14.96 -24.33
CA ASP A 254 -12.01 -16.42 -24.23
C ASP A 254 -11.00 -17.05 -25.19
N PRO A 255 -9.98 -17.80 -24.73
CA PRO A 255 -8.99 -18.43 -25.61
C PRO A 255 -9.59 -19.51 -26.51
N CYS A 256 -10.75 -20.07 -26.12
CA CYS A 256 -11.50 -21.06 -26.90
C CYS A 256 -12.38 -20.42 -27.98
N ASP A 257 -12.58 -19.10 -27.97
CA ASP A 257 -13.28 -18.44 -29.06
C ASP A 257 -12.54 -18.63 -30.39
N SER A 258 -13.28 -18.94 -31.45
CA SER A 258 -12.71 -19.18 -32.78
C SER A 258 -11.75 -18.10 -33.27
N ALA A 259 -12.00 -16.80 -33.00
CA ALA A 259 -11.12 -15.72 -33.40
C ALA A 259 -9.81 -15.70 -32.59
N ASN A 260 -9.92 -15.87 -31.27
CA ASN A 260 -8.76 -15.91 -30.37
C ASN A 260 -7.92 -17.17 -30.57
N PHE A 261 -8.55 -18.31 -30.85
CA PHE A 261 -7.88 -19.55 -31.22
C PHE A 261 -7.17 -19.40 -32.57
N ALA A 262 -7.79 -18.76 -33.57
CA ALA A 262 -7.16 -18.53 -34.86
C ALA A 262 -5.94 -17.59 -34.78
N ALA A 263 -5.98 -16.59 -33.89
CA ALA A 263 -4.90 -15.62 -33.69
C ALA A 263 -3.70 -16.17 -32.90
N ALA A 264 -3.86 -17.27 -32.16
CA ALA A 264 -2.82 -17.87 -31.32
C ALA A 264 -1.63 -18.44 -32.10
N THR A 265 -0.48 -18.59 -31.42
CA THR A 265 0.71 -19.26 -31.93
C THR A 265 0.47 -20.76 -32.16
N ALA A 266 1.38 -21.45 -32.84
CA ALA A 266 1.24 -22.89 -33.09
C ALA A 266 1.19 -23.70 -31.79
N ASP A 267 2.01 -23.33 -30.80
CA ASP A 267 2.10 -24.02 -29.50
C ASP A 267 0.83 -23.78 -28.66
N GLN A 268 0.36 -22.53 -28.60
CA GLN A 268 -0.91 -22.19 -27.95
C GLN A 268 -2.09 -22.94 -28.59
N LYS A 269 -2.15 -23.01 -29.93
CA LYS A 269 -3.18 -23.79 -30.63
C LYS A 269 -3.12 -25.29 -30.30
N ALA A 270 -1.93 -25.84 -30.07
CA ALA A 270 -1.78 -27.24 -29.65
C ALA A 270 -2.32 -27.46 -28.23
N ALA A 271 -1.97 -26.59 -27.27
CA ALA A 271 -2.47 -26.64 -25.90
C ALA A 271 -4.00 -26.45 -25.85
N ARG A 272 -4.50 -25.36 -26.44
CA ARG A 272 -5.92 -25.00 -26.48
C ARG A 272 -6.81 -26.07 -27.10
N ARG A 273 -6.32 -26.83 -28.09
CA ARG A 273 -7.08 -27.95 -28.67
C ARG A 273 -7.44 -29.01 -27.62
N VAL A 274 -6.53 -29.28 -26.69
CA VAL A 274 -6.73 -30.27 -25.63
C VAL A 274 -7.57 -29.65 -24.50
N THR A 275 -7.19 -28.47 -24.03
CA THR A 275 -7.81 -27.84 -22.85
C THR A 275 -9.23 -27.33 -23.15
N CYS A 276 -9.49 -26.72 -24.30
CA CYS A 276 -10.85 -26.31 -24.69
C CYS A 276 -11.76 -27.50 -24.97
N ALA A 277 -11.25 -28.58 -25.60
CA ALA A 277 -12.04 -29.79 -25.81
C ALA A 277 -12.36 -30.53 -24.49
N ALA A 278 -11.49 -30.41 -23.48
CA ALA A 278 -11.78 -30.90 -22.13
C ALA A 278 -12.83 -30.02 -21.40
N ALA A 279 -12.84 -28.72 -21.68
CA ALA A 279 -13.72 -27.75 -21.02
C ALA A 279 -15.13 -27.67 -21.64
N ILE A 280 -15.25 -27.89 -22.95
CA ILE A 280 -16.46 -27.65 -23.73
C ILE A 280 -16.83 -28.93 -24.48
N ALA A 281 -18.03 -29.44 -24.23
CA ALA A 281 -18.55 -30.60 -24.95
C ALA A 281 -18.74 -30.28 -26.44
N ASN A 282 -18.30 -31.19 -27.33
CA ASN A 282 -18.35 -31.03 -28.79
C ASN A 282 -17.64 -29.77 -29.32
N TYR A 283 -16.59 -29.32 -28.64
CA TYR A 283 -15.80 -28.16 -29.04
C TYR A 283 -15.25 -28.27 -30.46
N ASP A 284 -15.47 -27.24 -31.27
CA ASP A 284 -14.84 -27.04 -32.58
C ASP A 284 -14.17 -25.65 -32.60
N PRO A 285 -12.83 -25.57 -32.71
CA PRO A 285 -12.10 -24.32 -32.67
C PRO A 285 -12.38 -23.38 -33.86
N THR A 286 -13.05 -23.85 -34.90
CA THR A 286 -13.38 -23.03 -36.07
C THR A 286 -14.77 -22.39 -35.99
N THR A 287 -15.65 -22.93 -35.14
CA THR A 287 -17.06 -22.52 -35.08
C THR A 287 -17.50 -22.05 -33.70
N PHE A 288 -16.80 -22.40 -32.62
CA PHE A 288 -17.17 -21.97 -31.26
C PHE A 288 -17.11 -20.44 -31.11
N GLN A 289 -18.22 -19.86 -30.65
CA GLN A 289 -18.35 -18.44 -30.35
C GLN A 289 -18.56 -18.29 -28.84
N SER A 290 -17.66 -17.58 -28.16
CA SER A 290 -17.81 -17.33 -26.72
C SER A 290 -18.90 -16.30 -26.41
N ASN A 291 -19.44 -16.34 -25.19
CA ASN A 291 -20.45 -15.39 -24.70
C ASN A 291 -19.87 -14.04 -24.28
N PHE A 292 -18.55 -13.91 -24.23
CA PHE A 292 -17.81 -12.68 -23.96
C PHE A 292 -16.69 -12.47 -24.99
N GLY A 293 -16.01 -11.33 -24.91
CA GLY A 293 -14.95 -10.91 -25.84
C GLY A 293 -15.32 -9.68 -26.66
N THR A 294 -14.52 -9.38 -27.69
CA THR A 294 -14.66 -8.16 -28.49
C THR A 294 -16.05 -8.01 -29.10
N GLY A 295 -16.76 -6.94 -28.73
CA GLY A 295 -18.11 -6.64 -29.22
C GLY A 295 -19.23 -7.48 -28.59
N ARG A 296 -18.96 -8.19 -27.49
CA ARG A 296 -19.93 -9.03 -26.76
C ARG A 296 -20.14 -8.54 -25.32
N SER A 297 -21.02 -9.23 -24.58
CA SER A 297 -21.33 -8.92 -23.18
C SER A 297 -20.09 -9.02 -22.29
N SER A 298 -20.08 -8.26 -21.19
CA SER A 298 -19.06 -8.35 -20.17
C SER A 298 -19.12 -9.69 -19.43
N LEU A 299 -17.95 -10.19 -19.05
CA LEU A 299 -17.79 -11.42 -18.29
C LEU A 299 -18.02 -11.15 -16.80
N ALA A 300 -18.82 -12.00 -16.14
CA ALA A 300 -19.02 -11.95 -14.70
C ALA A 300 -17.82 -12.56 -13.95
N LEU A 301 -17.33 -11.84 -12.95
CA LEU A 301 -16.23 -12.23 -12.06
C LEU A 301 -16.74 -12.26 -10.61
N LEU A 302 -16.40 -13.28 -9.84
CA LEU A 302 -16.57 -13.30 -8.40
C LEU A 302 -15.25 -12.87 -7.75
N GLN A 303 -15.24 -11.73 -7.06
CA GLN A 303 -14.07 -11.18 -6.40
C GLN A 303 -14.37 -10.82 -4.94
N GLY A 304 -13.39 -10.93 -4.07
CA GLY A 304 -13.50 -10.63 -2.65
C GLY A 304 -12.43 -11.35 -1.86
N GLY A 305 -12.59 -11.34 -0.54
CA GLY A 305 -11.64 -11.93 0.38
C GLY A 305 -11.62 -13.46 0.31
N ASN A 306 -10.54 -14.02 0.82
CA ASN A 306 -10.26 -15.44 0.86
C ASN A 306 -9.78 -15.85 2.27
N PRO A 307 -10.59 -16.59 3.05
CA PRO A 307 -10.20 -17.08 4.36
C PRO A 307 -9.04 -18.10 4.33
N ASP A 308 -8.73 -18.67 3.16
CA ASP A 308 -7.66 -19.67 2.99
C ASP A 308 -6.29 -19.03 2.67
N LEU A 309 -6.14 -17.71 2.85
CA LEU A 309 -4.87 -17.02 2.64
C LEU A 309 -3.83 -17.42 3.70
N GLY A 310 -2.59 -17.61 3.24
CA GLY A 310 -1.41 -17.71 4.09
C GLY A 310 -0.73 -16.35 4.29
N PRO A 311 0.35 -16.32 5.09
CA PRO A 311 1.15 -15.12 5.25
C PRO A 311 1.92 -14.72 3.98
N GLU A 312 2.21 -13.43 3.84
CA GLU A 312 3.30 -12.95 2.99
C GLU A 312 4.63 -13.07 3.75
N GLU A 313 5.69 -13.50 3.09
CA GLU A 313 7.01 -13.72 3.71
C GLU A 313 8.09 -12.95 2.96
N ALA A 314 9.04 -12.35 3.68
CA ALA A 314 10.15 -11.64 3.07
C ALA A 314 11.50 -12.06 3.66
N ASP A 315 12.46 -12.37 2.79
CA ASP A 315 13.87 -12.46 3.14
C ASP A 315 14.53 -11.09 3.00
N THR A 316 15.18 -10.63 4.07
CA THR A 316 15.81 -9.30 4.16
C THR A 316 17.32 -9.43 4.37
N TYR A 317 18.07 -8.60 3.65
CA TYR A 317 19.53 -8.53 3.73
C TYR A 317 19.95 -7.06 3.75
N ASN A 318 20.82 -6.70 4.71
CA ASN A 318 21.42 -5.38 4.77
C ASN A 318 22.94 -5.48 4.94
N LEU A 319 23.69 -4.66 4.22
CA LEU A 319 25.14 -4.51 4.36
C LEU A 319 25.50 -3.03 4.41
N GLY A 320 26.03 -2.59 5.53
CA GLY A 320 26.27 -1.18 5.83
C GLY A 320 27.71 -0.89 6.23
N VAL A 321 28.15 0.34 5.93
CA VAL A 321 29.36 0.94 6.48
C VAL A 321 29.01 2.29 7.09
N VAL A 322 29.54 2.56 8.28
CA VAL A 322 29.48 3.84 8.97
C VAL A 322 30.90 4.36 9.15
N ILE A 323 31.11 5.63 8.78
CA ILE A 323 32.41 6.30 8.83
C ILE A 323 32.28 7.54 9.72
N GLN A 324 33.09 7.59 10.78
CA GLN A 324 33.12 8.67 11.76
C GLN A 324 34.59 9.06 12.03
N PRO A 325 35.21 9.83 11.11
CA PRO A 325 36.64 10.08 11.15
C PRO A 325 37.01 11.03 12.30
N ARG A 326 37.90 10.61 13.19
CA ARG A 326 38.35 11.45 14.32
C ARG A 326 39.06 12.74 13.92
N TRP A 327 39.60 12.81 12.70
CA TRP A 327 40.25 14.01 12.16
C TRP A 327 39.25 15.04 11.59
N ILE A 328 37.97 14.69 11.46
CA ILE A 328 36.88 15.64 11.13
C ILE A 328 35.78 15.47 12.19
N PRO A 329 35.87 16.21 13.31
CA PRO A 329 34.88 16.11 14.38
C PRO A 329 33.45 16.35 13.86
N ASN A 330 32.50 15.61 14.42
CA ASN A 330 31.06 15.69 14.10
C ASN A 330 30.68 15.33 12.65
N LEU A 331 31.60 14.77 11.85
CA LEU A 331 31.25 14.14 10.57
C LEU A 331 30.82 12.70 10.80
N GLN A 332 29.65 12.34 10.29
CA GLN A 332 29.16 10.97 10.22
C GLN A 332 28.66 10.68 8.82
N MET A 333 29.08 9.56 8.25
CA MET A 333 28.60 9.08 6.96
C MET A 333 28.14 7.63 7.10
N SER A 334 27.11 7.25 6.38
CA SER A 334 26.72 5.85 6.21
C SER A 334 26.35 5.55 4.76
N LEU A 335 26.63 4.32 4.35
CA LEU A 335 26.15 3.74 3.11
C LEU A 335 25.68 2.32 3.41
N ASP A 336 24.43 2.03 3.11
CA ASP A 336 23.75 0.78 3.43
C ASP A 336 23.13 0.20 2.15
N PHE A 337 23.55 -0.99 1.75
CA PHE A 337 22.90 -1.78 0.71
C PHE A 337 21.74 -2.56 1.32
N PHE A 338 20.57 -2.50 0.71
CA PHE A 338 19.41 -3.28 1.10
C PHE A 338 18.94 -4.19 -0.03
N LYS A 339 18.48 -5.39 0.34
CA LYS A 339 17.84 -6.35 -0.56
C LYS A 339 16.70 -7.07 0.13
N TYR A 340 15.53 -7.04 -0.49
CA TYR A 340 14.31 -7.67 0.00
C TYR A 340 13.74 -8.60 -1.09
N ASN A 341 13.47 -9.85 -0.73
CA ASN A 341 12.72 -10.78 -1.57
C ASN A 341 11.40 -11.12 -0.87
N LEU A 342 10.32 -10.50 -1.30
CA LEU A 342 8.96 -10.80 -0.86
C LEU A 342 8.42 -11.96 -1.69
N SER A 343 7.78 -12.90 -1.02
CA SER A 343 7.12 -14.06 -1.59
C SER A 343 5.74 -14.22 -0.98
N ASN A 344 4.87 -14.95 -1.70
CA ASN A 344 3.49 -15.18 -1.28
C ASN A 344 2.71 -13.86 -1.08
N GLN A 345 3.07 -12.80 -1.80
CA GLN A 345 2.33 -11.54 -1.77
C GLN A 345 0.89 -11.80 -2.21
N ILE A 346 -0.04 -11.28 -1.43
CA ILE A 346 -1.48 -11.41 -1.64
C ILE A 346 -1.86 -10.47 -2.78
N ASP A 347 -2.37 -11.03 -3.86
CA ASP A 347 -2.87 -10.30 -5.01
C ASP A 347 -3.95 -11.13 -5.71
N THR A 348 -4.59 -10.56 -6.73
CA THR A 348 -5.54 -11.25 -7.59
C THR A 348 -4.89 -11.61 -8.92
N VAL A 349 -5.28 -12.75 -9.49
CA VAL A 349 -4.82 -13.17 -10.81
C VAL A 349 -5.52 -12.33 -11.90
N PRO A 350 -4.80 -11.65 -12.81
CA PRO A 350 -5.44 -10.96 -13.93
C PRO A 350 -6.25 -11.94 -14.81
N VAL A 351 -7.49 -11.58 -15.13
CA VAL A 351 -8.45 -12.49 -15.79
C VAL A 351 -7.94 -13.09 -17.10
N ASN A 352 -7.26 -12.30 -17.93
CA ASN A 352 -6.74 -12.79 -19.20
C ASN A 352 -5.59 -13.76 -18.99
N THR A 353 -4.69 -13.51 -18.03
CA THR A 353 -3.61 -14.43 -17.68
C THR A 353 -4.13 -15.73 -17.07
N LEU A 354 -5.20 -15.66 -16.26
CA LEU A 354 -5.90 -16.86 -15.78
C LEU A 354 -6.41 -17.71 -16.95
N LEU A 355 -7.08 -17.06 -17.90
CA LEU A 355 -7.66 -17.72 -19.07
C LEU A 355 -6.57 -18.30 -19.97
N THR A 356 -5.56 -17.51 -20.37
CA THR A 356 -4.48 -17.95 -21.26
C THR A 356 -3.47 -18.81 -20.52
N ASP A 357 -2.49 -18.18 -19.89
CA ASP A 357 -1.21 -18.79 -19.53
C ASP A 357 -1.38 -19.85 -18.43
N LEU A 358 -2.26 -19.59 -17.47
CA LEU A 358 -2.48 -20.46 -16.33
C LEU A 358 -3.46 -21.60 -16.59
N CYS A 359 -4.38 -21.48 -17.56
CA CYS A 359 -5.36 -22.52 -17.86
C CYS A 359 -5.26 -23.07 -19.28
N TYR A 360 -5.65 -22.30 -20.30
CA TYR A 360 -5.86 -22.86 -21.66
C TYR A 360 -4.56 -23.08 -22.45
N ASP A 361 -3.50 -22.32 -22.15
CA ASP A 361 -2.15 -22.48 -22.71
C ASP A 361 -1.22 -23.30 -21.81
N SER A 362 -1.69 -23.68 -20.61
CA SER A 362 -0.92 -24.46 -19.65
C SER A 362 -0.62 -25.88 -20.15
N SER A 363 0.56 -26.39 -19.78
CA SER A 363 0.93 -27.79 -19.97
C SER A 363 0.30 -28.73 -18.93
N SER A 364 -0.29 -28.18 -17.86
CA SER A 364 -0.98 -28.95 -16.82
C SER A 364 -2.32 -29.49 -17.33
N ALA A 365 -2.69 -30.71 -16.93
CA ALA A 365 -3.96 -31.30 -17.35
C ALA A 365 -5.14 -30.46 -16.83
N TYR A 366 -6.08 -30.11 -17.74
CA TYR A 366 -7.22 -29.23 -17.44
C TYR A 366 -8.00 -29.65 -16.18
N ALA A 367 -8.28 -30.95 -16.03
CA ALA A 367 -9.09 -31.48 -14.93
C ALA A 367 -8.41 -31.38 -13.55
N SER A 368 -7.07 -31.33 -13.49
CA SER A 368 -6.30 -31.22 -12.24
C SER A 368 -5.68 -29.85 -12.05
N ASN A 369 -5.92 -28.90 -12.97
CA ASN A 369 -5.35 -27.57 -12.92
C ASN A 369 -6.23 -26.65 -12.03
N PRO A 370 -5.72 -26.16 -10.88
CA PRO A 370 -6.51 -25.34 -9.97
C PRO A 370 -6.94 -24.00 -10.57
N PHE A 371 -6.19 -23.46 -11.54
CA PHE A 371 -6.55 -22.23 -12.25
C PHE A 371 -7.72 -22.46 -13.22
N CYS A 372 -7.73 -23.60 -13.91
CA CYS A 372 -8.87 -23.99 -14.74
C CYS A 372 -10.15 -24.22 -13.91
N ALA A 373 -10.01 -24.70 -12.67
CA ALA A 373 -11.15 -24.90 -11.78
C ALA A 373 -11.85 -23.58 -11.38
N GLN A 374 -11.17 -22.43 -11.50
CA GLN A 374 -11.75 -21.11 -11.25
C GLN A 374 -12.71 -20.65 -12.38
N ILE A 375 -12.63 -21.25 -13.56
CA ILE A 375 -13.45 -20.89 -14.72
C ILE A 375 -14.69 -21.79 -14.76
N LYS A 376 -15.86 -21.24 -14.40
CA LYS A 376 -17.11 -21.99 -14.42
C LYS A 376 -17.77 -21.86 -15.80
N ARG A 377 -17.71 -22.93 -16.58
CA ARG A 377 -18.46 -23.06 -17.83
C ARG A 377 -19.82 -23.72 -17.61
N ASP A 378 -20.83 -23.22 -18.29
CA ASP A 378 -22.16 -23.79 -18.32
C ASP A 378 -22.34 -24.64 -19.59
N PRO A 379 -22.41 -25.97 -19.47
CA PRO A 379 -22.57 -26.85 -20.63
C PRO A 379 -23.91 -26.70 -21.35
N THR A 380 -24.93 -26.11 -20.70
CA THR A 380 -26.28 -25.95 -21.25
C THR A 380 -26.50 -24.59 -21.93
N GLY A 381 -25.70 -23.59 -21.56
CA GLY A 381 -25.85 -22.21 -22.01
C GLY A 381 -26.93 -21.40 -21.29
N ALA A 382 -27.69 -21.97 -20.35
CA ALA A 382 -28.75 -21.27 -19.62
C ALA A 382 -28.24 -20.03 -18.85
N ASN A 383 -27.04 -20.13 -18.27
CA ASN A 383 -26.35 -19.11 -17.50
C ASN A 383 -25.06 -18.60 -18.21
N GLY A 384 -24.65 -19.26 -19.30
CA GLY A 384 -23.52 -18.88 -20.15
C GLY A 384 -23.90 -17.97 -21.32
N GLY A 385 -24.90 -17.09 -21.15
CA GLY A 385 -25.33 -16.16 -22.20
C GLY A 385 -26.02 -16.83 -23.41
N GLY A 386 -26.66 -17.99 -23.21
CA GLY A 386 -27.32 -18.75 -24.26
C GLY A 386 -26.39 -19.66 -25.08
N ILE A 387 -25.12 -19.75 -24.70
CA ILE A 387 -24.09 -20.48 -25.44
C ILE A 387 -23.70 -21.74 -24.65
N PRO A 388 -23.95 -22.96 -25.17
CA PRO A 388 -23.44 -24.20 -24.59
C PRO A 388 -21.91 -24.18 -24.47
N GLY A 389 -21.38 -24.36 -23.26
CA GLY A 389 -19.95 -24.22 -22.97
C GLY A 389 -19.50 -22.77 -22.75
N GLY A 390 -20.41 -21.80 -22.72
CA GLY A 390 -20.12 -20.42 -22.34
C GLY A 390 -19.71 -20.32 -20.86
N VAL A 391 -18.99 -19.26 -20.50
CA VAL A 391 -18.55 -19.03 -19.11
C VAL A 391 -19.67 -18.33 -18.35
N SER A 392 -20.13 -18.92 -17.25
CA SER A 392 -21.13 -18.32 -16.37
C SER A 392 -20.51 -17.41 -15.31
N GLU A 393 -19.31 -17.75 -14.83
CA GLU A 393 -18.58 -17.00 -13.81
C GLU A 393 -17.10 -17.40 -13.79
N ILE A 394 -16.22 -16.45 -13.47
CA ILE A 394 -14.82 -16.72 -13.09
C ILE A 394 -14.61 -16.30 -11.65
N ILE A 395 -13.96 -17.15 -10.86
CA ILE A 395 -13.63 -16.88 -9.46
C ILE A 395 -12.20 -16.31 -9.39
N LEU A 396 -12.06 -15.07 -8.89
CA LEU A 396 -10.80 -14.33 -8.74
C LEU A 396 -10.72 -13.73 -7.34
N LEU A 397 -10.63 -14.61 -6.34
CA LEU A 397 -10.39 -14.23 -4.95
C LEU A 397 -8.91 -13.91 -4.74
N ASP A 398 -8.62 -13.18 -3.67
CA ASP A 398 -7.26 -12.88 -3.21
C ASP A 398 -6.47 -14.18 -2.97
N GLN A 399 -5.21 -14.21 -3.43
CA GLN A 399 -4.34 -15.39 -3.35
C GLN A 399 -2.87 -15.00 -3.11
N ASN A 400 -2.12 -15.88 -2.43
CA ASN A 400 -0.67 -15.76 -2.26
C ASN A 400 0.09 -16.18 -3.54
N VAL A 401 0.13 -15.32 -4.55
CA VAL A 401 0.68 -15.66 -5.89
C VAL A 401 1.87 -14.82 -6.31
N ALA A 402 1.99 -13.60 -5.79
CA ALA A 402 2.97 -12.64 -6.29
C ALA A 402 4.31 -12.70 -5.52
N LYS A 403 5.38 -12.27 -6.20
CA LYS A 403 6.72 -12.10 -5.62
C LYS A 403 7.28 -10.73 -6.00
N VAL A 404 7.94 -10.07 -5.06
CA VAL A 404 8.58 -8.77 -5.29
C VAL A 404 10.04 -8.85 -4.90
N LYS A 405 10.91 -8.24 -5.71
CA LYS A 405 12.33 -8.05 -5.40
C LYS A 405 12.65 -6.56 -5.37
N VAL A 406 13.12 -6.08 -4.24
CA VAL A 406 13.52 -4.68 -4.06
C VAL A 406 15.00 -4.64 -3.66
N GLU A 407 15.78 -3.82 -4.37
CA GLU A 407 17.21 -3.65 -4.08
C GLU A 407 17.61 -2.19 -4.27
N GLY A 408 18.56 -1.73 -3.46
CA GLY A 408 19.05 -0.37 -3.53
C GLY A 408 20.10 -0.03 -2.49
N TYR A 409 20.43 1.25 -2.42
CA TYR A 409 21.38 1.83 -1.50
C TYR A 409 20.77 3.02 -0.77
N ASP A 410 20.96 3.09 0.53
CA ASP A 410 20.70 4.26 1.36
C ASP A 410 22.03 4.91 1.75
N ALA A 411 22.13 6.22 1.57
CA ALA A 411 23.28 7.02 1.95
C ALA A 411 22.85 8.15 2.89
N SER A 412 23.61 8.35 3.97
CA SER A 412 23.39 9.48 4.89
C SER A 412 24.73 10.17 5.19
N ILE A 413 24.74 11.49 5.13
CA ILE A 413 25.88 12.33 5.52
C ILE A 413 25.38 13.39 6.49
N GLN A 414 26.02 13.49 7.64
CA GLN A 414 25.74 14.48 8.67
C GLN A 414 27.02 15.17 9.09
N TYR A 415 27.01 16.50 9.16
CA TYR A 415 28.15 17.28 9.58
C TYR A 415 27.72 18.52 10.35
N GLY A 416 28.26 18.69 11.56
CA GLY A 416 27.99 19.85 12.40
C GLY A 416 29.27 20.58 12.78
N PHE A 417 29.25 21.91 12.74
CA PHE A 417 30.37 22.70 13.25
C PHE A 417 29.90 24.01 13.86
N ARG A 418 30.70 24.47 14.82
CA ARG A 418 30.57 25.81 15.40
C ARG A 418 31.50 26.75 14.65
N SER A 419 30.93 27.80 14.07
CA SER A 419 31.73 28.76 13.30
C SER A 419 32.81 29.44 14.14
N GLY A 420 32.55 29.68 15.43
CA GLY A 420 33.52 30.20 16.38
C GLY A 420 34.77 29.33 16.52
N GLU A 421 34.59 28.00 16.54
CA GLU A 421 35.69 27.03 16.64
C GLU A 421 36.42 26.87 15.31
N MET A 422 35.69 26.86 14.19
CA MET A 422 36.25 26.60 12.86
C MET A 422 36.93 27.83 12.23
N PHE A 423 36.39 29.02 12.43
CA PHE A 423 36.80 30.26 11.75
C PHE A 423 37.28 31.36 12.71
N ASN A 424 37.35 31.08 14.02
CA ASN A 424 37.68 32.05 15.07
C ASN A 424 36.75 33.29 15.05
N ARG A 425 35.52 33.11 14.57
CA ARG A 425 34.45 34.10 14.50
C ARG A 425 33.11 33.41 14.65
N ASP A 426 32.31 33.85 15.62
CA ASP A 426 31.02 33.24 15.92
C ASP A 426 29.90 33.85 15.08
N PHE A 427 29.49 33.09 14.08
CA PHE A 427 28.29 33.30 13.28
C PHE A 427 27.18 32.30 13.64
N GLY A 428 27.34 31.50 14.71
CA GLY A 428 26.42 30.43 15.10
C GLY A 428 26.87 29.02 14.73
N ASP A 429 26.01 28.08 15.06
CA ASP A 429 26.20 26.65 14.89
C ASP A 429 25.49 26.19 13.61
N PHE A 430 26.21 25.45 12.77
CA PHE A 430 25.70 24.90 11.52
C PHE A 430 25.61 23.38 11.63
N ALA A 431 24.51 22.82 11.15
CA ALA A 431 24.35 21.39 10.95
C ALA A 431 23.81 21.12 9.54
N PHE A 432 24.47 20.21 8.85
CA PHE A 432 24.13 19.75 7.51
C PHE A 432 23.73 18.29 7.61
N ARG A 433 22.67 17.92 6.91
CA ARG A 433 22.26 16.53 6.75
C ARG A 433 21.80 16.29 5.33
N VAL A 434 22.27 15.21 4.72
CA VAL A 434 21.78 14.71 3.44
C VAL A 434 21.45 13.24 3.62
N ASP A 435 20.23 12.85 3.27
CA ASP A 435 19.80 11.45 3.19
C ASP A 435 19.33 11.20 1.75
N ALA A 436 19.76 10.09 1.14
CA ALA A 436 19.36 9.72 -0.21
C ALA A 436 19.22 8.21 -0.35
N THR A 437 18.20 7.79 -1.08
CA THR A 437 17.94 6.40 -1.45
C THR A 437 18.05 6.27 -2.96
N TRP A 438 18.80 5.27 -3.41
CA TRP A 438 18.84 4.81 -4.80
C TRP A 438 18.30 3.39 -4.92
N MET A 439 17.06 3.27 -5.38
CA MET A 439 16.36 2.01 -5.59
C MET A 439 16.37 1.63 -7.06
N TYR A 440 17.44 0.97 -7.50
CA TYR A 440 17.60 0.56 -8.90
C TYR A 440 16.76 -0.67 -9.28
N ARG A 441 16.19 -1.38 -8.30
CA ARG A 441 15.34 -2.54 -8.55
C ARG A 441 14.07 -2.52 -7.72
N TRP A 442 12.96 -2.65 -8.44
CA TRP A 442 11.66 -3.04 -7.93
C TRP A 442 11.02 -3.95 -8.96
N ALA A 443 11.16 -5.26 -8.80
CA ALA A 443 10.71 -6.21 -9.79
C ALA A 443 9.56 -7.05 -9.26
N LEU A 444 8.42 -7.04 -9.97
CA LEU A 444 7.23 -7.81 -9.65
C LEU A 444 7.12 -9.03 -10.56
N GLN A 445 6.93 -10.19 -9.97
CA GLN A 445 6.38 -11.38 -10.63
C GLN A 445 4.95 -11.50 -10.11
N GLY A 446 3.96 -11.16 -10.94
CA GLY A 446 2.55 -11.19 -10.52
C GLY A 446 2.02 -12.59 -10.30
N LEU A 447 2.61 -13.60 -10.95
CA LEU A 447 2.15 -14.99 -10.89
C LEU A 447 3.32 -16.00 -10.91
N PRO A 448 3.17 -17.18 -10.29
CA PRO A 448 4.21 -18.19 -10.27
C PRO A 448 4.62 -18.63 -11.68
N GLY A 449 5.90 -18.48 -12.01
CA GLY A 449 6.48 -18.93 -13.29
C GLY A 449 6.61 -17.84 -14.36
N GLU A 450 5.96 -16.69 -14.18
CA GLU A 450 6.09 -15.55 -15.09
C GLU A 450 7.44 -14.84 -14.96
N ASP A 451 7.84 -14.11 -15.99
CA ASP A 451 9.02 -13.26 -15.91
C ASP A 451 8.78 -12.06 -14.96
N TYR A 452 9.87 -11.61 -14.33
CA TYR A 452 9.82 -10.41 -13.49
C TYR A 452 9.71 -9.16 -14.37
N THR A 453 8.71 -8.32 -14.08
CA THR A 453 8.58 -6.99 -14.66
C THR A 453 9.25 -5.96 -13.76
N GLN A 454 10.17 -5.15 -14.32
CA GLN A 454 10.78 -4.03 -13.60
C GLN A 454 9.78 -2.86 -13.51
N LEU A 455 9.52 -2.42 -12.29
CA LEU A 455 8.65 -1.29 -11.96
C LEU A 455 9.44 -0.07 -11.50
N ALA A 456 10.72 -0.22 -11.13
CA ALA A 456 11.56 0.93 -10.77
C ALA A 456 11.57 1.98 -11.90
N ASN A 457 11.69 3.24 -11.49
CA ASN A 457 11.72 4.42 -12.36
C ASN A 457 10.42 4.77 -13.08
N THR A 458 9.25 4.30 -12.62
CA THR A 458 7.97 4.53 -13.30
C THR A 458 7.00 5.36 -12.48
N ILE A 459 6.37 6.36 -13.12
CA ILE A 459 5.40 7.22 -12.44
C ILE A 459 4.11 6.49 -12.12
N THR A 460 3.66 5.57 -12.98
CA THR A 460 2.42 4.79 -12.76
C THR A 460 2.46 3.99 -11.46
N ASN A 461 3.65 3.56 -11.03
CA ASN A 461 3.86 2.83 -9.78
C ASN A 461 4.36 3.70 -8.62
N ALA A 462 4.62 5.00 -8.85
CA ALA A 462 5.18 5.91 -7.85
C ALA A 462 6.53 5.42 -7.25
N THR A 463 7.38 4.82 -8.08
CA THR A 463 8.64 4.18 -7.68
C THR A 463 9.85 4.88 -8.29
N PRO A 464 10.21 6.10 -7.84
CA PRO A 464 11.40 6.79 -8.32
C PRO A 464 12.65 5.98 -7.96
N GLU A 465 13.65 5.97 -8.84
CA GLU A 465 14.94 5.37 -8.48
C GLU A 465 15.64 6.19 -7.41
N TRP A 466 15.57 7.53 -7.50
CA TRP A 466 16.19 8.42 -6.53
C TRP A 466 15.15 9.17 -5.72
N LYS A 467 15.34 9.15 -4.40
CA LYS A 467 14.63 10.04 -3.47
C LYS A 467 15.63 10.54 -2.44
N GLY A 468 15.56 11.82 -2.09
CA GLY A 468 16.46 12.37 -1.10
C GLY A 468 15.90 13.55 -0.34
N GLN A 469 16.56 13.89 0.74
CA GLN A 469 16.38 15.14 1.45
C GLN A 469 17.74 15.72 1.83
N ALA A 470 17.85 17.03 1.78
CA ALA A 470 18.99 17.77 2.30
C ALA A 470 18.49 18.86 3.25
N SER A 471 19.14 19.05 4.38
CA SER A 471 18.80 20.11 5.32
C SER A 471 20.03 20.86 5.81
N VAL A 472 19.84 22.16 6.00
CA VAL A 472 20.78 23.06 6.64
C VAL A 472 20.07 23.67 7.84
N GLN A 473 20.61 23.45 9.02
CA GLN A 473 20.20 24.12 10.23
C GLN A 473 21.27 25.11 10.64
N TRP A 474 20.82 26.32 10.96
CA TRP A 474 21.65 27.38 11.49
C TRP A 474 21.02 27.88 12.79
N ASN A 475 21.77 27.83 13.89
CA ASN A 475 21.32 28.35 15.18
C ASN A 475 22.28 29.44 15.63
N PHE A 476 21.74 30.61 15.95
CA PHE A 476 22.51 31.72 16.51
C PHE A 476 21.68 32.39 17.60
N GLN A 477 22.18 32.29 18.84
CA GLN A 477 21.50 32.81 20.03
C GLN A 477 20.05 32.28 20.11
N ASN A 478 19.07 33.16 20.08
CA ASN A 478 17.64 32.83 20.16
C ASN A 478 16.97 32.61 18.80
N VAL A 479 17.73 32.63 17.71
CA VAL A 479 17.22 32.40 16.35
C VAL A 479 17.70 31.05 15.84
N GLY A 480 16.76 30.23 15.36
CA GLY A 480 17.05 29.01 14.62
C GLY A 480 16.41 29.09 13.24
N VAL A 481 17.17 28.77 12.20
CA VAL A 481 16.69 28.67 10.82
C VAL A 481 16.95 27.27 10.31
N THR A 482 15.96 26.67 9.66
CA THR A 482 16.08 25.38 8.99
C THR A 482 15.61 25.52 7.56
N TRP A 483 16.47 25.19 6.62
CA TRP A 483 16.10 24.99 5.22
C TRP A 483 16.17 23.49 4.93
N THR A 484 15.08 22.91 4.45
CA THR A 484 15.03 21.54 3.93
C THR A 484 14.71 21.55 2.44
N THR A 485 15.40 20.70 1.68
CA THR A 485 15.11 20.43 0.27
C THR A 485 14.74 18.97 0.15
N HIS A 486 13.58 18.66 -0.42
CA HIS A 486 13.19 17.31 -0.81
C HIS A 486 13.44 17.12 -2.30
N TYR A 487 13.95 15.96 -2.69
CA TYR A 487 14.25 15.60 -4.07
C TYR A 487 13.57 14.29 -4.45
N ILE A 488 12.97 14.28 -5.63
CA ILE A 488 12.46 13.08 -6.31
C ILE A 488 13.06 13.07 -7.71
N GLY A 489 13.74 11.98 -8.05
CA GLY A 489 14.33 11.80 -9.37
C GLY A 489 13.28 11.65 -10.46
N SER A 490 13.65 12.09 -11.66
CA SER A 490 12.83 11.92 -12.86
C SER A 490 12.38 10.48 -13.07
N MET A 491 11.10 10.29 -13.35
CA MET A 491 10.46 9.00 -13.67
C MET A 491 9.89 9.01 -15.08
N ILE A 492 9.82 7.83 -15.70
CA ILE A 492 9.18 7.63 -17.00
C ILE A 492 7.65 7.47 -16.85
N SER A 493 6.88 8.03 -17.79
CA SER A 493 5.41 7.92 -17.82
C SER A 493 4.92 6.47 -17.89
N THR A 494 5.52 5.64 -18.75
CA THR A 494 5.19 4.21 -18.85
C THR A 494 6.30 3.42 -19.53
N THR A 495 6.44 2.14 -19.16
CA THR A 495 7.33 1.17 -19.79
C THR A 495 6.67 0.39 -20.93
N SER A 496 5.38 0.61 -21.20
CA SER A 496 4.59 -0.14 -22.19
C SER A 496 4.84 0.29 -23.66
N PHE A 497 6.01 0.85 -23.96
CA PHE A 497 6.27 1.46 -25.27
C PHE A 497 6.71 0.43 -26.32
N GLN A 498 6.10 0.49 -27.50
CA GLN A 498 6.45 -0.32 -28.66
C GLN A 498 7.69 0.27 -29.36
N PRO A 499 8.55 -0.56 -30.01
CA PRO A 499 9.79 -0.12 -30.69
C PRO A 499 9.63 0.94 -31.81
N SER A 500 8.39 1.30 -32.17
CA SER A 500 8.07 2.26 -33.23
C SER A 500 7.68 3.66 -32.74
N ALA A 501 7.79 3.94 -31.44
CA ALA A 501 7.22 5.16 -30.86
C ALA A 501 8.31 6.11 -30.28
N LEU A 502 7.97 7.40 -30.23
CA LEU A 502 8.82 8.53 -29.80
C LEU A 502 9.41 8.34 -28.38
N ASP A 503 10.44 9.12 -28.02
CA ASP A 503 10.98 9.10 -26.66
C ASP A 503 9.85 9.28 -25.61
N PRO A 504 9.87 8.49 -24.53
CA PRO A 504 8.82 8.53 -23.53
C PRO A 504 8.86 9.85 -22.75
N PHE A 505 7.71 10.28 -22.25
CA PHE A 505 7.64 11.46 -21.39
C PHE A 505 8.25 11.15 -20.01
N TYR A 506 8.91 12.16 -19.45
CA TYR A 506 9.51 12.11 -18.13
C TYR A 506 8.89 13.17 -17.23
N THR A 507 8.83 12.90 -15.93
CA THR A 507 8.39 13.89 -14.94
C THR A 507 9.36 15.07 -14.82
N GLY A 508 10.63 14.85 -15.18
CA GLY A 508 11.71 15.72 -14.76
C GLY A 508 12.04 15.53 -13.28
N ASP A 509 13.18 16.09 -12.87
CA ASP A 509 13.58 16.15 -11.47
C ASP A 509 12.69 17.13 -10.70
N TYR A 510 12.28 16.74 -9.49
CA TYR A 510 11.38 17.53 -8.65
C TYR A 510 12.05 17.93 -7.34
N TYR A 511 11.97 19.22 -7.01
CA TYR A 511 12.58 19.80 -5.81
C TYR A 511 11.56 20.63 -5.02
N LEU A 512 11.42 20.33 -3.73
CA LEU A 512 10.63 21.15 -2.80
C LEU A 512 11.55 21.78 -1.76
N HIS A 513 11.44 23.09 -1.60
CA HIS A 513 12.22 23.84 -0.62
C HIS A 513 11.34 24.36 0.51
N ASP A 514 11.61 23.91 1.73
CA ASP A 514 10.91 24.33 2.94
C ASP A 514 11.83 25.19 3.81
N LEU A 515 11.31 26.32 4.26
CA LEU A 515 12.01 27.23 5.17
C LEU A 515 11.24 27.36 6.48
N ARG A 516 11.91 27.13 7.60
CA ARG A 516 11.37 27.32 8.94
C ARG A 516 12.27 28.22 9.77
N VAL A 517 11.67 29.15 10.49
CA VAL A 517 12.32 30.03 11.45
C VAL A 517 11.71 29.78 12.82
N ARG A 518 12.57 29.63 13.83
CA ARG A 518 12.23 29.56 15.24
C ARG A 518 12.87 30.75 15.94
N TYR A 519 12.10 31.37 16.83
CA TYR A 519 12.57 32.44 17.70
C TYR A 519 12.21 32.14 19.15
N GLU A 520 13.22 32.05 20.01
CA GLU A 520 13.05 31.87 21.45
C GLU A 520 12.91 33.26 22.09
N LEU A 521 11.68 33.64 22.42
CA LEU A 521 11.42 34.94 23.04
C LEU A 521 11.91 34.94 24.49
N ASN A 522 11.69 33.82 25.20
CA ASN A 522 12.17 33.52 26.54
C ASN A 522 12.03 32.00 26.80
N ASP A 523 12.37 31.54 28.01
CA ASP A 523 12.32 30.12 28.39
C ASP A 523 10.92 29.48 28.30
N GLN A 524 9.87 30.28 28.34
CA GLN A 524 8.46 29.83 28.33
C GLN A 524 7.82 29.94 26.95
N VAL A 525 8.32 30.81 26.07
CA VAL A 525 7.66 31.19 24.81
C VAL A 525 8.59 30.98 23.62
N VAL A 526 8.20 30.06 22.75
CA VAL A 526 8.86 29.81 21.47
C VAL A 526 7.90 30.14 20.34
N LEU A 527 8.30 31.06 19.47
CA LEU A 527 7.59 31.38 18.23
C LEU A 527 8.20 30.59 17.07
N ARG A 528 7.34 30.12 16.16
CA ARG A 528 7.75 29.44 14.93
C ARG A 528 6.96 29.97 13.75
N GLY A 529 7.61 30.09 12.61
CA GLY A 529 6.96 30.41 11.34
C GLY A 529 7.75 29.80 10.19
N GLY A 530 7.15 29.77 9.01
CA GLY A 530 7.82 29.22 7.84
C GLY A 530 6.97 29.21 6.58
N ILE A 531 7.60 28.73 5.53
CA ILE A 531 7.05 28.59 4.19
C ILE A 531 7.38 27.17 3.74
N GLN A 532 6.34 26.38 3.47
CA GLN A 532 6.48 25.12 2.74
C GLN A 532 6.34 25.40 1.25
N ASN A 533 7.09 24.67 0.43
CA ASN A 533 7.14 24.88 -1.01
C ASN A 533 7.46 26.35 -1.37
N LEU A 534 8.60 26.84 -0.88
CA LEU A 534 9.07 28.22 -1.04
C LEU A 534 9.11 28.66 -2.51
N THR A 535 9.51 27.77 -3.42
CA THR A 535 9.61 28.04 -4.86
C THR A 535 8.26 27.97 -5.59
N ASP A 536 7.18 27.55 -4.92
CA ASP A 536 5.87 27.32 -5.53
C ASP A 536 5.93 26.29 -6.68
N GLU A 537 6.69 25.21 -6.45
CA GLU A 537 6.86 24.12 -7.39
C GLU A 537 5.55 23.33 -7.51
N THR A 538 5.08 23.12 -8.74
CA THR A 538 3.88 22.31 -9.02
C THR A 538 4.27 20.89 -9.39
N PRO A 539 3.42 19.88 -9.15
CA PRO A 539 3.62 18.54 -9.69
C PRO A 539 3.88 18.58 -11.21
N PRO A 540 4.65 17.61 -11.75
CA PRO A 540 4.87 17.47 -13.18
C PRO A 540 3.55 17.50 -13.97
N TYR A 541 3.54 18.10 -15.16
CA TYR A 541 2.35 18.18 -16.02
C TYR A 541 2.21 16.95 -16.92
N LEU A 542 1.99 15.78 -16.31
CA LEU A 542 1.67 14.53 -16.99
C LEU A 542 0.24 14.10 -16.64
N PRO A 543 -0.46 13.35 -17.52
CA PRO A 543 -1.78 12.78 -17.20
C PRO A 543 -1.80 12.01 -15.87
N GLU A 544 -0.70 11.33 -15.56
CA GLU A 544 -0.51 10.51 -14.36
C GLU A 544 -0.29 11.33 -13.10
N THR A 545 0.05 12.61 -13.17
CA THR A 545 0.40 13.45 -12.01
C THR A 545 -0.53 14.65 -11.84
N TYR A 546 -1.05 15.20 -12.94
CA TYR A 546 -1.77 16.48 -12.95
C TYR A 546 -3.11 16.43 -12.21
N THR A 547 -3.78 15.27 -12.15
CA THR A 547 -5.11 15.18 -11.53
C THR A 547 -5.07 15.09 -10.01
N GLY A 548 -3.92 14.78 -9.38
CA GLY A 548 -3.82 14.60 -7.93
C GLY A 548 -4.63 13.42 -7.37
N THR A 549 -5.08 12.48 -8.22
CA THR A 549 -6.00 11.38 -7.84
C THR A 549 -5.47 9.97 -8.11
N SER A 550 -4.29 9.85 -8.72
CA SER A 550 -3.67 8.59 -9.12
C SER A 550 -2.49 8.22 -8.22
N VAL A 551 -2.01 6.98 -8.33
CA VAL A 551 -0.80 6.50 -7.65
C VAL A 551 0.40 7.41 -7.93
N GLY A 552 0.68 7.70 -9.20
CA GLY A 552 1.80 8.59 -9.56
C GLY A 552 1.68 10.01 -9.01
N SER A 553 0.47 10.57 -8.99
CA SER A 553 0.25 11.91 -8.44
C SER A 553 0.49 12.00 -6.93
N SER A 554 0.35 10.87 -6.21
CA SER A 554 0.60 10.83 -4.76
C SER A 554 2.07 11.00 -4.38
N SER A 555 2.99 10.90 -5.35
CA SER A 555 4.42 11.13 -5.14
C SER A 555 4.79 12.60 -4.95
N PHE A 556 3.94 13.55 -5.37
CA PHE A 556 4.23 14.98 -5.40
C PHE A 556 3.27 15.76 -4.51
N ASP A 557 3.72 16.87 -3.91
CA ASP A 557 2.84 17.74 -3.13
C ASP A 557 1.94 18.54 -4.09
N ASN A 558 0.63 18.41 -3.91
CA ASN A 558 -0.37 19.15 -4.67
C ASN A 558 -0.68 20.54 -4.08
N ARG A 559 -0.07 20.87 -2.93
CA ARG A 559 -0.14 22.20 -2.32
C ARG A 559 1.00 23.06 -2.88
N GLY A 560 0.61 24.22 -3.39
CA GLY A 560 1.55 25.30 -3.70
C GLY A 560 2.16 25.89 -2.43
N ARG A 561 2.72 27.09 -2.55
CA ARG A 561 3.36 27.79 -1.44
C ARG A 561 2.42 27.95 -0.24
N PHE A 562 2.84 27.41 0.91
CA PHE A 562 2.03 27.41 2.13
C PHE A 562 2.76 28.09 3.30
N PHE A 563 2.16 29.14 3.84
CA PHE A 563 2.69 29.89 4.98
C PHE A 563 2.09 29.40 6.28
N PHE A 564 2.91 29.29 7.33
CA PHE A 564 2.42 28.94 8.66
C PHE A 564 3.09 29.75 9.77
N VAL A 565 2.39 29.85 10.88
CA VAL A 565 2.87 30.43 12.15
C VAL A 565 2.34 29.61 13.32
N GLY A 566 3.09 29.56 14.41
CA GLY A 566 2.65 28.95 15.66
C GLY A 566 3.47 29.42 16.85
N ALA A 567 2.94 29.16 18.04
CA ALA A 567 3.61 29.42 19.30
C ALA A 567 3.56 28.16 20.18
N THR A 568 4.59 27.95 20.98
CA THR A 568 4.62 26.95 22.05
C THR A 568 4.78 27.68 23.37
N LEU A 569 3.88 27.40 24.32
CA LEU A 569 3.91 27.91 25.68
C LEU A 569 4.24 26.76 26.62
N ARG A 570 5.30 26.93 27.41
CA ARG A 570 5.72 25.98 28.45
C ARG A 570 5.40 26.61 29.81
N TYR A 571 4.70 25.85 30.67
CA TYR A 571 4.27 26.29 32.00
C TYR A 571 5.04 25.54 33.07
#